data_AF-A0A0J0YPN7-F1
#
_entry.id   AF-A0A0J0YPN7-F1
#
_cell.length_a   1.000
_cell.length_b   1.000
_cell.length_c   1.000
_cell.angle_alpha   90.00
_cell.angle_beta   90.00
_cell.angle_gamma   90.00
#
_symmetry.space_group_name_H-M   'P 1'
#
loop_
_entity.id
_entity.type
_entity.pdbx_description
1 polymer ?
#
loop_
_entity_poly.entity_id
_entity_poly.type
_entity_poly.pdbx_seq_one_letter_code
_entity_poly.pdbx_strand_id
1 'polypeptide(L)'
;MYESELKFYPCSNIYDHRVMLYLELPETRDDGSAFECSDENDLSVPEAAIEIDAERLMLALAIRSRYADVLSSATIPILIHSKGYGGKIRQDKLEINSASHSNGFWTTAWFINDWTGSWYSFDTDRHWPVEKQYLLKYLEDLLILCGKR
;
A
#
# COMPACT_ATOMS: atom_id res chain seq x y z
N MET A 1 9.93 22.39 -12.21
CA MET A 1 9.67 22.07 -10.79
C MET A 1 9.50 20.57 -10.79
N TYR A 2 10.51 19.82 -10.33
CA TYR A 2 10.43 18.36 -10.35
C TYR A 2 9.38 17.97 -9.31
N GLU A 3 8.23 17.47 -9.76
CA GLU A 3 7.37 16.70 -8.87
C GLU A 3 8.22 15.58 -8.30
N SER A 4 8.50 15.64 -7.00
CA SER A 4 9.02 14.49 -6.30
C SER A 4 8.02 13.37 -6.50
N GLU A 5 8.38 12.33 -7.24
CA GLU A 5 7.54 11.14 -7.36
C GLU A 5 7.18 10.70 -5.94
N LEU A 6 5.88 10.70 -5.62
CA LEU A 6 5.39 10.26 -4.31
C LEU A 6 5.79 8.79 -4.14
N LYS A 7 6.72 8.49 -3.23
CA LYS A 7 7.15 7.12 -2.95
C LYS A 7 6.94 6.77 -1.49
N PHE A 8 6.67 5.50 -1.25
CA PHE A 8 6.82 4.90 0.07
C PHE A 8 8.25 5.14 0.55
N TYR A 9 8.38 5.48 1.83
CA TYR A 9 9.65 5.56 2.52
C TYR A 9 9.60 4.78 3.83
N PRO A 10 10.74 4.23 4.29
CA PRO A 10 10.76 3.50 5.54
C PRO A 10 10.59 4.45 6.72
N CYS A 11 9.75 4.08 7.69
CA CYS A 11 9.65 4.74 8.98
C CYS A 11 9.59 3.69 10.11
N SER A 12 9.99 4.07 11.30
CA SER A 12 9.87 3.22 12.48
C SER A 12 8.63 3.60 13.27
N ASN A 13 7.78 2.61 13.57
CA ASN A 13 6.75 2.81 14.58
C ASN A 13 7.42 2.72 15.96
N ILE A 14 7.50 3.85 16.66
CA ILE A 14 8.15 3.98 17.97
C ILE A 14 7.51 3.12 19.06
N TYR A 15 6.26 2.68 18.89
CA TYR A 15 5.53 1.91 19.90
C TYR A 15 5.70 0.40 19.72
N ASP A 16 5.73 -0.09 18.47
CA ASP A 16 5.72 -1.53 18.18
C ASP A 16 7.07 -2.05 17.66
N HIS A 17 8.09 -1.19 17.57
CA HIS A 17 9.38 -1.47 16.94
C HIS A 17 9.26 -2.03 15.52
N ARG A 18 8.14 -1.81 14.82
CA ARG A 18 7.96 -2.34 13.46
C ARG A 18 8.57 -1.38 12.44
N VAL A 19 9.12 -1.97 11.39
CA VAL A 19 9.54 -1.24 10.21
C VAL A 19 8.32 -1.11 9.31
N MET A 20 7.89 0.12 9.09
CA MET A 20 6.74 0.44 8.27
C MET A 20 7.23 1.11 6.98
N LEU A 21 6.52 0.89 5.89
CA LEU A 21 6.58 1.73 4.71
C LEU A 21 5.43 2.73 4.78
N TYR A 22 5.74 4.01 4.63
CA TYR A 22 4.78 5.11 4.74
C TYR A 22 4.72 5.88 3.42
N LEU A 23 3.50 6.15 2.94
CA LEU A 23 3.24 7.00 1.79
C LEU A 23 2.30 8.13 2.22
N GLU A 24 2.74 9.37 2.03
CA GLU A 24 1.91 10.56 2.21
C GLU A 24 1.34 10.99 0.86
N LEU A 25 0.03 11.15 0.78
CA LEU A 25 -0.68 11.62 -0.40
C LEU A 25 -1.18 13.05 -0.12
N PRO A 26 -0.74 14.06 -0.90
CA PRO A 26 -1.13 15.44 -0.67
C PRO A 26 -2.63 15.68 -0.90
N GLU A 27 -3.11 16.84 -0.44
CA GLU A 27 -4.49 17.30 -0.64
C GLU A 27 -4.79 17.56 -2.13
N THR A 28 -3.94 18.36 -2.79
CA THR A 28 -4.01 18.61 -4.22
C THR A 28 -3.35 17.47 -4.96
N ARG A 29 -4.17 16.69 -5.65
CA ARG A 29 -3.71 15.61 -6.50
C ARG A 29 -3.99 16.00 -7.94
N ASP A 30 -2.95 16.02 -8.77
CA ASP A 30 -3.18 15.85 -10.20
C ASP A 30 -3.86 14.48 -10.35
N ASP A 31 -5.06 14.54 -10.94
CA ASP A 31 -6.03 13.52 -11.31
C ASP A 31 -5.59 12.03 -11.35
N GLY A 32 -4.33 11.71 -11.63
CA GLY A 32 -3.77 10.35 -11.62
C GLY A 32 -3.49 9.70 -10.24
N SER A 33 -3.69 10.38 -9.11
CA SER A 33 -3.47 9.82 -7.74
C SER A 33 -4.70 9.86 -6.83
N ALA A 34 -5.89 10.05 -7.41
CA ALA A 34 -7.15 9.99 -6.69
C ALA A 34 -7.49 8.56 -6.27
N PHE A 35 -8.18 8.41 -5.13
CA PHE A 35 -8.81 7.15 -4.79
C PHE A 35 -9.99 6.91 -5.73
N GLU A 36 -10.06 5.73 -6.33
CA GLU A 36 -11.28 5.28 -6.99
C GLU A 36 -12.29 4.88 -5.92
N CYS A 37 -13.56 5.24 -6.10
CA CYS A 37 -14.64 4.94 -5.15
C CYS A 37 -15.75 4.18 -5.86
N SER A 38 -16.35 3.21 -5.17
CA SER A 38 -17.49 2.46 -5.68
C SER A 38 -18.76 3.30 -5.87
N ASP A 39 -18.90 4.36 -5.08
CA ASP A 39 -19.95 5.36 -5.20
C ASP A 39 -19.29 6.72 -5.47
N GLU A 40 -19.46 7.22 -6.69
CA GLU A 40 -18.89 8.49 -7.15
C GLU A 40 -19.39 9.71 -6.37
N ASN A 41 -20.48 9.57 -5.61
CA ASN A 41 -21.08 10.63 -4.80
C ASN A 41 -20.66 10.57 -3.32
N ASP A 42 -19.85 9.59 -2.91
CA ASP A 42 -19.36 9.49 -1.55
C ASP A 42 -18.27 10.55 -1.25
N LEU A 43 -17.85 10.60 0.01
CA LEU A 43 -16.87 11.55 0.52
C LEU A 43 -15.53 11.39 -0.19
N SER A 44 -14.95 12.52 -0.58
CA SER A 44 -13.58 12.59 -1.05
C SER A 44 -12.60 12.29 0.10
N VAL A 45 -11.41 11.83 -0.27
CA VAL A 45 -10.37 11.37 0.68
C VAL A 45 -9.16 12.32 0.60
N PRO A 46 -9.21 13.49 1.26
CA PRO A 46 -8.10 14.45 1.25
C PRO A 46 -6.90 13.94 2.04
N GLU A 47 -5.69 14.44 1.77
CA GLU A 47 -4.51 14.29 2.66
C GLU A 47 -4.37 12.92 3.34
N ALA A 48 -4.19 11.88 2.53
CA ALA A 48 -4.22 10.50 3.02
C ALA A 48 -2.80 10.00 3.29
N ALA A 49 -2.66 9.11 4.27
CA ALA A 49 -1.43 8.39 4.53
C ALA A 49 -1.71 6.89 4.54
N ILE A 50 -0.82 6.13 3.91
CA ILE A 50 -0.89 4.66 3.86
C ILE A 50 0.35 4.11 4.56
N GLU A 51 0.13 3.20 5.51
CA GLU A 51 1.19 2.48 6.22
C GLU A 51 1.11 0.98 5.95
N ILE A 52 2.27 0.40 5.61
CA ILE A 52 2.41 -1.01 5.28
C ILE A 52 3.52 -1.61 6.13
N ASP A 53 3.23 -2.70 6.83
CA ASP A 53 4.22 -3.46 7.59
C ASP A 53 5.21 -4.15 6.62
N ALA A 54 6.49 -3.75 6.68
CA ALA A 54 7.51 -4.19 5.74
C ALA A 54 7.78 -5.70 5.82
N GLU A 55 7.69 -6.28 7.02
CA GLU A 55 7.89 -7.71 7.23
C GLU A 55 6.73 -8.51 6.63
N ARG A 56 5.49 -8.07 6.87
CA ARG A 56 4.30 -8.70 6.27
C ARG A 56 4.32 -8.61 4.75
N LEU A 57 4.71 -7.46 4.21
CA LEU A 57 4.86 -7.29 2.76
C LEU A 57 5.92 -8.23 2.18
N MET A 58 7.10 -8.31 2.80
CA MET A 58 8.15 -9.22 2.38
C MET A 58 7.66 -10.68 2.37
N LEU A 59 7.01 -11.13 3.44
CA LEU A 59 6.47 -12.49 3.55
C LEU A 59 5.41 -12.77 2.48
N ALA A 60 4.49 -11.83 2.24
CA ALA A 60 3.46 -11.98 1.22
C ALA A 60 4.05 -12.05 -0.20
N LEU A 61 5.03 -11.21 -0.51
CA LEU A 61 5.75 -11.25 -1.79
C LEU A 61 6.53 -12.55 -1.98
N ALA A 62 7.17 -13.06 -0.92
CA ALA A 62 7.89 -14.34 -0.96
C ALA A 62 6.95 -15.53 -1.18
N ILE A 63 5.79 -15.55 -0.48
CA ILE A 63 4.74 -16.56 -0.67
C ILE A 63 4.21 -16.49 -2.10
N ARG A 64 3.86 -15.30 -2.58
CA ARG A 64 3.38 -15.12 -3.96
C ARG A 64 4.39 -15.62 -4.98
N SER A 65 5.66 -15.24 -4.86
CA SER A 65 6.74 -15.68 -5.76
C SER A 65 6.87 -17.21 -5.79
N ARG A 66 6.75 -17.86 -4.63
CA ARG A 66 6.83 -19.33 -4.51
C ARG A 66 5.64 -20.06 -5.12
N TYR A 67 4.46 -19.45 -5.14
CA TYR A 67 3.20 -20.06 -5.58
C TYR A 67 2.54 -19.30 -6.74
N ALA A 68 3.32 -18.63 -7.58
CA ALA A 68 2.83 -17.72 -8.62
C ALA A 68 1.88 -18.39 -9.63
N ASP A 69 2.03 -19.70 -9.86
CA ASP A 69 1.21 -20.47 -10.80
C ASP A 69 -0.17 -20.86 -10.25
N VAL A 70 -0.40 -20.73 -8.93
CA VAL A 70 -1.62 -21.21 -8.26
C VAL A 70 -2.33 -20.09 -7.51
N LEU A 71 -1.57 -19.14 -6.96
CA LEU A 71 -2.09 -18.08 -6.11
C LEU A 71 -2.43 -16.85 -6.94
N SER A 72 -3.73 -16.57 -7.09
CA SER A 72 -4.23 -15.39 -7.82
C SER A 72 -3.88 -14.07 -7.13
N SER A 73 -3.99 -14.03 -5.80
CA SER A 73 -3.65 -12.85 -5.01
C SER A 73 -3.31 -13.20 -3.56
N ALA A 74 -2.52 -12.33 -2.92
CA ALA A 74 -2.26 -12.34 -1.49
C ALA A 74 -2.70 -11.00 -0.90
N THR A 75 -3.18 -11.01 0.35
CA THR A 75 -3.61 -9.78 1.03
C THR A 75 -2.91 -9.63 2.36
N ILE A 76 -2.49 -8.42 2.67
CA ILE A 76 -1.97 -8.05 3.99
C ILE A 76 -2.75 -6.85 4.54
N PRO A 77 -2.95 -6.74 5.86
CA PRO A 77 -3.57 -5.56 6.43
C PRO A 77 -2.67 -4.32 6.27
N ILE A 78 -3.31 -3.17 6.09
CA ILE A 78 -2.67 -1.86 6.03
C ILE A 78 -3.38 -0.87 6.95
N LEU A 79 -2.69 0.22 7.28
CA LEU A 79 -3.30 1.36 7.94
C LEU A 79 -3.51 2.47 6.91
N ILE A 80 -4.70 3.07 6.91
CA ILE A 80 -4.99 4.25 6.11
C ILE A 80 -5.52 5.32 7.04
N HIS A 81 -4.98 6.51 6.92
CA HIS A 81 -5.34 7.69 7.69
C HIS A 81 -5.66 8.82 6.74
N SER A 82 -6.63 9.66 7.08
CA SER A 82 -6.86 10.93 6.42
C SER A 82 -7.43 11.89 7.45
N LYS A 83 -6.77 13.03 7.64
CA LYS A 83 -7.15 14.01 8.67
C LYS A 83 -8.43 14.76 8.30
N GLY A 84 -8.60 15.06 7.01
CA GLY A 84 -9.78 15.76 6.49
C GLY A 84 -10.93 14.84 6.09
N TYR A 85 -10.77 13.51 6.20
CA TYR A 85 -11.83 12.60 5.81
C TYR A 85 -13.03 12.71 6.74
N GLY A 86 -14.18 13.05 6.16
CA GLY A 86 -15.43 13.21 6.91
C GLY A 86 -16.09 11.89 7.32
N GLY A 87 -15.65 10.75 6.77
CA GLY A 87 -16.26 9.44 7.02
C GLY A 87 -15.53 8.60 8.07
N LYS A 88 -15.97 7.35 8.23
CA LYS A 88 -15.29 6.39 9.12
C LYS A 88 -14.52 5.37 8.29
N ILE A 89 -13.19 5.49 8.27
CA ILE A 89 -12.32 4.54 7.58
C ILE A 89 -12.28 3.23 8.36
N ARG A 90 -12.69 2.14 7.73
CA ARG A 90 -12.32 0.79 8.16
C ARG A 90 -11.12 0.33 7.35
N GLN A 91 -10.03 0.09 8.08
CA GLN A 91 -8.82 -0.52 7.55
C GLN A 91 -9.16 -1.88 6.94
N ASP A 92 -8.63 -2.12 5.74
CA ASP A 92 -8.88 -3.37 5.02
C ASP A 92 -7.55 -4.01 4.64
N LYS A 93 -7.05 -3.79 3.42
CA LYS A 93 -5.96 -4.58 2.88
C LYS A 93 -5.13 -3.87 1.81
N LEU A 94 -3.87 -4.25 1.72
CA LEU A 94 -3.12 -4.23 0.46
C LEU A 94 -3.35 -5.58 -0.21
N GLU A 95 -3.87 -5.55 -1.43
CA GLU A 95 -3.98 -6.70 -2.29
C GLU A 95 -2.80 -6.76 -3.25
N ILE A 96 -2.16 -7.91 -3.35
CA ILE A 96 -1.00 -8.20 -4.19
C ILE A 96 -1.45 -9.24 -5.20
N ASN A 97 -1.76 -8.80 -6.41
CA ASN A 97 -2.29 -9.63 -7.47
C ASN A 97 -1.17 -10.22 -8.32
N SER A 98 -1.29 -11.49 -8.67
CA SER A 98 -0.33 -12.20 -9.52
C SER A 98 -0.68 -12.02 -11.00
N ALA A 99 0.31 -11.72 -11.84
CA ALA A 99 0.14 -11.81 -13.28
C ALA A 99 0.32 -13.27 -13.72
N SER A 100 -0.74 -13.88 -14.26
CA SER A 100 -0.76 -15.28 -14.67
C SER A 100 0.47 -15.65 -15.50
N HIS A 101 1.16 -16.73 -15.13
CA HIS A 101 2.33 -17.27 -15.82
C HIS A 101 3.54 -16.32 -15.87
N SER A 102 3.66 -15.39 -14.93
CA SER A 102 4.85 -14.54 -14.76
C SER A 102 5.12 -14.23 -13.29
N ASN A 103 6.34 -13.77 -12.98
CA ASN A 103 6.65 -13.21 -11.67
C ASN A 103 6.15 -11.77 -11.48
N GLY A 104 5.45 -11.22 -12.49
CA GLY A 104 4.83 -9.91 -12.45
C GLY A 104 3.71 -9.85 -11.41
N PHE A 105 3.49 -8.66 -10.86
CA PHE A 105 2.42 -8.40 -9.92
C PHE A 105 2.02 -6.93 -9.96
N TRP A 106 0.82 -6.65 -9.49
CA TRP A 106 0.35 -5.30 -9.18
C TRP A 106 -0.28 -5.27 -7.79
N THR A 107 -0.38 -4.08 -7.24
CA THR A 107 -0.75 -3.84 -5.86
C THR A 107 -1.79 -2.74 -5.76
N THR A 108 -2.80 -2.98 -4.94
CA THR A 108 -3.91 -2.05 -4.73
C THR A 108 -4.21 -1.97 -3.25
N ALA A 109 -4.21 -0.76 -2.71
CA ALA A 109 -4.66 -0.49 -1.35
C ALA A 109 -6.17 -0.33 -1.35
N TRP A 110 -6.84 -0.95 -0.39
CA TRP A 110 -8.28 -0.94 -0.23
C TRP A 110 -8.67 -0.46 1.16
N PHE A 111 -9.76 0.29 1.25
CA PHE A 111 -10.47 0.53 2.51
C PHE A 111 -11.97 0.73 2.25
N ILE A 112 -12.73 0.73 3.33
CA ILE A 112 -14.20 0.90 3.27
C ILE A 112 -14.60 2.10 4.13
N ASN A 113 -15.52 2.91 3.63
CA ASN A 113 -16.26 3.86 4.45
C ASN A 113 -17.35 3.10 5.22
N ASP A 114 -17.17 2.92 6.53
CA ASP A 114 -18.09 2.16 7.39
C ASP A 114 -19.50 2.77 7.46
N TRP A 115 -19.66 4.06 7.12
CA TRP A 115 -20.96 4.73 7.19
C TRP A 115 -21.84 4.46 5.99
N THR A 116 -21.24 4.45 4.79
CA THR A 116 -21.95 4.28 3.52
C THR A 116 -21.83 2.86 2.97
N GLY A 117 -20.79 2.13 3.38
CA GLY A 117 -20.43 0.82 2.85
C GLY A 117 -19.61 0.88 1.56
N SER A 118 -19.30 2.08 1.05
CA SER A 118 -18.51 2.25 -0.17
C SER A 118 -17.08 1.77 0.02
N TRP A 119 -16.54 1.09 -0.99
CA TRP A 119 -15.13 0.73 -1.04
C TRP A 119 -14.35 1.76 -1.84
N TYR A 120 -13.09 1.92 -1.46
CA TYR A 120 -12.14 2.79 -2.08
C TYR A 120 -10.89 1.99 -2.46
N SER A 121 -10.32 2.26 -3.63
CA SER A 121 -9.08 1.67 -4.11
C SER A 121 -8.05 2.73 -4.49
N PHE A 122 -6.77 2.37 -4.33
CA PHE A 122 -5.64 3.19 -4.75
C PHE A 122 -4.55 2.29 -5.33
N ASP A 123 -4.11 2.61 -6.56
CA ASP A 123 -2.99 1.93 -7.21
C ASP A 123 -1.68 2.31 -6.52
N THR A 124 -1.03 1.34 -5.87
CA THR A 124 0.24 1.56 -5.18
C THR A 124 1.47 1.30 -6.06
N ASP A 125 1.30 0.79 -7.29
CA ASP A 125 2.41 0.26 -8.10
C ASP A 125 3.48 1.27 -8.45
N ARG A 126 3.09 2.53 -8.62
CA ARG A 126 4.01 3.61 -9.01
C ARG A 126 4.70 4.26 -7.82
N HIS A 127 4.31 3.88 -6.61
CA HIS A 127 4.75 4.52 -5.38
C HIS A 127 5.80 3.70 -4.63
N TRP A 128 6.23 2.54 -5.13
CA TRP A 128 7.25 1.74 -4.46
C TRP A 128 8.63 2.44 -4.40
N PRO A 129 9.43 2.25 -3.33
CA PRO A 129 10.72 2.92 -3.17
C PRO A 129 11.76 2.52 -4.24
N VAL A 130 11.54 1.37 -4.87
CA VAL A 130 12.36 0.79 -5.93
C VAL A 130 11.45 0.16 -6.98
N GLU A 131 11.97 -0.15 -8.16
CA GLU A 131 11.22 -0.91 -9.15
C GLU A 131 10.71 -2.24 -8.57
N LYS A 132 9.50 -2.67 -8.98
CA LYS A 132 8.81 -3.84 -8.41
C LYS A 132 9.64 -5.12 -8.37
N GLN A 133 10.50 -5.33 -9.38
CA GLN A 133 11.39 -6.49 -9.45
C GLN A 133 12.46 -6.54 -8.35
N TYR A 134 12.81 -5.39 -7.76
CA TYR A 134 13.76 -5.27 -6.66
C TYR A 134 13.10 -5.12 -5.29
N LEU A 135 11.77 -4.99 -5.23
CA LEU A 135 11.04 -4.69 -3.99
C LEU A 135 11.28 -5.75 -2.89
N LEU A 136 11.26 -7.04 -3.25
CA LEU A 136 11.51 -8.10 -2.27
C LEU A 136 12.92 -7.97 -1.65
N LYS A 137 13.94 -7.78 -2.50
CA LYS A 137 15.33 -7.62 -2.06
C LYS A 137 15.51 -6.37 -1.20
N TYR A 138 14.91 -5.25 -1.60
CA TYR A 138 14.90 -4.02 -0.83
C TYR A 138 14.33 -4.21 0.57
N LEU A 139 13.21 -4.94 0.71
CA LEU A 139 12.61 -5.22 2.01
C LEU A 139 13.49 -6.10 2.89
N GLU A 140 14.15 -7.11 2.31
CA GLU A 140 15.11 -7.95 3.03
C GLU A 140 16.26 -7.12 3.61
N ASP A 141 16.86 -6.27 2.79
CA ASP A 141 17.98 -5.42 3.19
C ASP A 141 17.54 -4.39 4.24
N LEU A 142 16.36 -3.79 4.07
CA LEU A 142 15.77 -2.86 5.03
C LEU A 142 15.57 -3.52 6.40
N LEU A 143 15.01 -4.73 6.46
CA LEU A 143 14.76 -5.43 7.72
C LEU A 143 16.06 -5.86 8.41
N ILE A 144 17.09 -6.24 7.66
CA ILE A 144 18.43 -6.53 8.20
C ILE A 144 19.05 -5.27 8.82
N LEU A 145 19.01 -4.14 8.11
CA LEU A 145 19.54 -2.87 8.61
C LEU A 145 18.85 -2.40 9.89
N CYS A 146 17.57 -2.71 10.06
CA CYS A 146 16.79 -2.40 11.26
C CYS A 146 16.91 -3.46 12.37
N GLY A 147 17.75 -4.49 12.22
CA GLY A 147 18.00 -5.51 13.24
C GLY A 147 16.82 -6.48 13.48
N LYS A 148 15.99 -6.72 12.46
CA LYS A 148 14.80 -7.58 12.53
C LYS A 148 15.00 -8.98 11.97
N ARG A 149 16.19 -9.30 11.45
CA ARG A 149 16.53 -10.60 10.86
C ARG A 149 17.97 -11.00 11.16
#